data_AF-A0AAU4RHH6-F1
#
_entry.id   AF-A0AAU4RHH6-F1
#
_cell.length_a   1.000
_cell.length_b   1.000
_cell.length_c   1.000
_cell.angle_alpha   90.00
_cell.angle_beta   90.00
_cell.angle_gamma   90.00
#
_symmetry.space_group_name_H-M   'P 1'
#
loop_
_entity.id
_entity.type
_entity.pdbx_description
1 polymer ?
#
loop_
_entity_poly.entity_id
_entity_poly.type
_entity_poly.pdbx_seq_one_letter_code
_entity_poly.pdbx_strand_id
1 'polypeptide(L)' 'MILLALLLPVVMMAFLLAADALEDLLFPGPAAHDVAPVDDSARIDAP' A
#
# COMPACT_ATOMS: atom_id res chain seq x y z
N MET A 1 23.01 26.09 -15.02
CA MET A 1 21.54 26.05 -15.14
C MET A 1 20.97 24.65 -15.33
N ILE A 2 21.64 23.74 -16.05
CA ILE A 2 21.18 22.34 -16.23
C ILE A 2 21.01 21.57 -14.92
N LEU A 3 21.82 21.87 -13.90
CA LEU A 3 21.72 21.25 -12.58
C LEU A 3 20.35 21.48 -11.93
N LEU A 4 19.75 22.66 -12.08
CA LEU A 4 18.40 22.94 -11.57
C LEU A 4 17.34 22.14 -12.33
N ALA A 5 17.50 21.99 -13.65
CA ALA A 5 16.59 21.21 -14.49
C ALA A 5 16.64 19.71 -14.16
N LEU A 6 17.78 19.21 -13.68
CA LEU A 6 17.94 17.83 -13.22
C LEU A 6 17.55 17.66 -11.73
N LEU A 7 17.75 18.68 -10.91
CA LEU A 7 17.42 18.65 -9.49
C LEU A 7 15.90 18.63 -9.27
N LEU A 8 15.14 19.44 -10.01
CA LEU A 8 13.70 19.53 -9.88
C LEU A 8 12.97 18.18 -10.02
N PRO A 9 13.21 17.36 -11.08
CA PRO A 9 12.56 16.06 -11.21
C PRO A 9 13.01 15.05 -10.15
N VAL A 10 14.27 15.08 -9.71
CA VAL A 10 14.76 14.20 -8.64
C VAL A 10 14.08 14.52 -7.31
N VAL A 11 13.98 15.80 -6.97
CA VAL A 11 13.28 16.27 -5.75
C VAL A 11 11.79 15.90 -5.81
N MET A 12 11.15 16.08 -6.96
CA MET A 12 9.75 15.70 -7.16
C MET A 12 9.53 14.20 -6.94
N MET A 13 10.36 13.35 -7.55
CA MET A 13 10.26 11.89 -7.36
C MET A 13 10.49 11.48 -5.90
N ALA A 14 11.47 12.07 -5.22
CA ALA A 14 11.73 11.81 -3.81
C ALA A 14 10.57 12.27 -2.90
N PHE A 15 9.96 13.42 -3.21
CA PHE A 15 8.82 13.93 -2.47
C PHE A 15 7.59 13.02 -2.60
N LEU A 16 7.27 12.55 -3.80
CA LEU A 16 6.14 11.64 -4.02
C LEU A 16 6.33 10.31 -3.28
N LEU A 17 7.55 9.76 -3.30
CA LEU A 17 7.88 8.56 -2.53
C LEU A 17 7.74 8.78 -1.02
N ALA A 18 8.21 9.93 -0.53
CA ALA A 18 8.09 10.27 0.89
C ALA A 18 6.63 10.49 1.30
N ALA A 19 5.81 11.07 0.43
CA ALA A 19 4.38 11.24 0.67
C ALA A 19 3.65 9.88 0.73
N ASP A 20 3.91 8.98 -0.20
CA ASP A 20 3.37 7.61 -0.20
C ASP A 20 3.76 6.83 1.07
N ALA A 21 5.04 6.89 1.47
CA ALA A 21 5.50 6.28 2.72
C ALA A 21 4.90 6.95 3.98
N LEU A 22 4.67 8.27 3.93
CA LEU A 22 4.02 9.00 5.01
C LEU A 22 2.53 8.65 5.10
N GLU A 23 1.86 8.45 3.96
CA GLU A 23 0.47 7.99 3.92
C GLU A 23 0.32 6.62 4.57
N ASP A 24 1.23 5.68 4.29
CA ASP A 24 1.26 4.37 4.95
C ASP A 24 1.50 4.49 6.48
N LEU A 25 2.35 5.44 6.90
CA LEU A 25 2.60 5.68 8.31
C LEU A 25 1.42 6.36 9.04
N LEU A 26 0.74 7.32 8.40
CA LEU A 26 -0.35 8.10 8.99
C LEU A 26 -1.69 7.39 8.90
N PHE A 27 -1.90 6.62 7.85
CA PHE A 27 -3.12 5.88 7.57
C PHE A 27 -2.75 4.41 7.30
N PRO A 28 -2.28 3.68 8.32
CA PRO A 28 -2.04 2.26 8.16
C PRO A 28 -3.33 1.63 7.64
N GLY A 29 -3.27 1.11 6.42
CA GLY A 29 -4.41 0.42 5.80
C GLY A 29 -4.87 -0.70 6.73
N PRO A 30 -6.15 -1.09 6.70
CA PRO A 30 -6.62 -2.21 7.49
C PRO A 30 -5.70 -3.39 7.18
N ALA A 31 -4.88 -3.78 8.17
CA ALA A 31 -3.89 -4.85 8.02
C ALA A 31 -4.62 -5.98 7.33
N ALA A 32 -4.21 -6.33 6.11
CA ALA A 32 -4.85 -7.35 5.30
C ALA A 32 -5.04 -8.54 6.24
N HIS A 33 -6.26 -8.69 6.75
CA HIS A 33 -6.57 -9.81 7.60
C HIS A 33 -6.33 -10.97 6.67
N ASP A 34 -5.32 -11.77 6.99
CA ASP A 34 -5.14 -13.10 6.44
C ASP A 34 -6.54 -13.67 6.29
N VAL A 35 -7.02 -13.70 5.05
CA VAL A 35 -8.28 -14.35 4.74
C VAL A 35 -7.94 -15.80 4.97
N ALA A 36 -8.13 -16.26 6.21
CA ALA A 36 -8.08 -17.66 6.56
C ALA A 36 -8.89 -18.38 5.48
N PRO A 37 -8.36 -19.45 4.87
CA PRO A 37 -9.13 -20.18 3.87
C PRO A 37 -10.44 -20.56 4.54
N VAL A 38 -11.56 -20.02 4.04
CA VAL A 38 -12.86 -20.43 4.53
C VAL A 38 -12.97 -21.90 4.13
N ASP A 39 -12.81 -22.79 5.10
CA ASP A 39 -12.98 -24.22 4.91
C ASP A 39 -14.49 -24.44 4.71
N ASP A 40 -14.92 -24.36 3.46
CA ASP A 40 -16.30 -24.59 3.00
C ASP A 40 -16.64 -26.10 3.04
N SER A 41 -16.26 -26.77 4.12
CA SER A 41 -16.53 -28.20 4.36
C SER A 41 -17.79 -28.44 5.19
N ALA A 42 -18.52 -27.39 5.57
CA ALA A 42 -19.65 -27.47 6.50
C ALA A 42 -21.06 -27.38 5.85
N ARG A 43 -21.18 -27.50 4.51
CA ARG A 43 -22.47 -27.47 3.79
C ARG A 43 -22.86 -28.81 3.16
N ILE A 44 -22.51 -29.91 3.80
CA ILE A 44 -23.08 -31.24 3.52
C ILE A 44 -23.60 -31.81 4.83
N ASP A 45 -24.72 -31.29 5.30
CA ASP A 45 -25.76 -32.05 6.01
C ASP A 45 -26.83 -31.07 6.51
N ALA A 46 -27.90 -30.94 5.73
CA ALA A 46 -29.21 -30.59 6.28
C ALA A 46 -30.26 -31.47 5.57
N PRO A 47 -31.08 -32.20 6.34
CA PRO A 47 -32.02 -33.21 5.84
C PRO A 47 -33.19 -32.63 5.02
#